data_AF-A0A1D2S8D1-F1
#
_entry.id   AF-A0A1D2S8D1-F1
#
_cell.length_a   1.000
_cell.length_b   1.000
_cell.length_c   1.000
_cell.angle_alpha   90.00
_cell.angle_beta   90.00
_cell.angle_gamma   90.00
#
_symmetry.space_group_name_H-M   'P 1'
#
loop_
_entity.id
_entity.type
_entity.pdbx_description
1 polymer ?
#
loop_
_entity_poly.entity_id
_entity_poly.type
_entity_poly.pdbx_seq_one_letter_code
_entity_poly.pdbx_strand_id
1 'polypeptide(L)'
;MRNATIACISSLVLALSLTACDDGVEEGEADTAPRYGLAAGEEMVSEPSSAPEPAQAAPQPAQNPRPARQSGAERPATAVSTKHLQAVQIMDPSGFAQPVVAANAQIPQGWKLVGGIQWNPGTPCGNNQLRINWGAVAPDQITAIGALPGFNWQVAGAAQQFNPCPVVAVRGAREFLEATARNLRQGAQIQGYEDQTAEAMRQLKQPLTAGKQLDAGQLLIAYTENGVPMQELLRAAVHFSTVGSSTMGQVYMVYGHRARAGQLDAELFSTVVASVQGNPEWQQAAMTRISKAIKQHHDGINADINAWNAREMAKINARGAADRAAIRAQTNREIAAINSQTAANTAATNDRMHQRTLEGIGEYNTYNGVGGTAVQSSIHGGARVFQDTNNPNNAYSTDQPYAQPPGGYVELERRR
;
A
#
# COMPACT_ATOMS: atom_id res chain seq x y z
N MET A 1 -39.61 29.54 49.60
CA MET A 1 -39.40 28.26 48.87
C MET A 1 -39.98 28.45 47.48
N ARG A 2 -39.16 28.78 46.48
CA ARG A 2 -39.60 29.01 45.10
C ARG A 2 -38.65 28.27 44.16
N ASN A 3 -39.28 27.49 43.28
CA ASN A 3 -38.70 26.51 42.39
C ASN A 3 -37.77 27.16 41.36
N ALA A 4 -36.59 26.57 41.18
CA ALA A 4 -35.67 26.89 40.10
C ALA A 4 -36.06 26.09 38.86
N THR A 5 -36.53 26.80 37.84
CA THR A 5 -36.82 26.29 36.50
C THR A 5 -35.49 26.10 35.77
N ILE A 6 -35.06 24.85 35.61
CA ILE A 6 -33.93 24.50 34.75
C ILE A 6 -34.46 24.54 33.31
N ALA A 7 -34.03 25.54 32.56
CA ALA A 7 -34.31 25.66 31.13
C ALA A 7 -33.49 24.62 30.37
N CYS A 8 -34.17 23.63 29.77
CA CYS A 8 -33.62 22.82 28.69
C CYS A 8 -33.21 23.73 27.53
N ILE A 9 -31.90 23.89 27.32
CA ILE A 9 -31.34 24.51 26.12
C ILE A 9 -31.11 23.40 25.08
N SER A 10 -31.79 23.56 23.95
CA SER A 10 -31.84 22.64 22.82
C SER A 10 -30.49 22.45 22.11
N SER A 11 -29.98 21.22 22.17
CA SER A 11 -29.62 20.35 21.05
C SER A 11 -29.29 20.99 19.69
N LEU A 12 -28.00 21.05 19.28
CA LEU A 12 -27.53 20.69 17.92
C LEU A 12 -26.00 20.92 17.70
N VAL A 13 -25.09 20.06 18.19
CA VAL A 13 -23.76 19.87 17.54
C VAL A 13 -23.23 18.49 17.90
N LEU A 14 -23.69 17.40 17.26
CA LEU A 14 -23.00 16.11 17.19
C LEU A 14 -23.92 15.08 16.49
N ALA A 15 -24.05 15.20 15.17
CA ALA A 15 -24.66 14.15 14.36
C ALA A 15 -24.08 14.21 12.94
N LEU A 16 -22.85 13.73 12.80
CA LEU A 16 -22.33 13.22 11.54
C LEU A 16 -21.99 11.76 11.80
N SER A 17 -23.01 10.91 11.87
CA SER A 17 -22.81 9.47 11.69
C SER A 17 -22.64 9.22 10.19
N LEU A 18 -21.39 9.02 9.76
CA LEU A 18 -21.11 8.42 8.47
C LEU A 18 -21.64 6.97 8.49
N THR A 19 -22.74 6.73 7.79
CA THR A 19 -23.06 5.45 7.15
C THR A 19 -22.41 5.48 5.77
N ALA A 20 -21.17 5.01 5.69
CA ALA A 20 -20.49 4.77 4.42
C ALA A 20 -20.48 3.25 4.19
N CYS A 21 -21.17 2.83 3.13
CA CYS A 21 -21.06 1.57 2.39
C CYS A 21 -20.99 0.28 3.24
N ASP A 22 -22.15 -0.22 3.63
CA ASP A 22 -22.39 -1.66 3.82
C ASP A 22 -23.14 -2.14 2.57
N ASP A 23 -22.42 -2.32 1.46
CA ASP A 23 -22.94 -3.07 0.32
C ASP A 23 -22.71 -4.54 0.64
N GLY A 24 -23.81 -5.23 0.96
CA GLY A 24 -23.83 -6.66 1.24
C GLY A 24 -23.20 -7.45 0.10
N VAL A 25 -22.05 -8.06 0.39
CA VAL A 25 -21.48 -9.11 -0.43
C VAL A 25 -22.21 -10.40 -0.04
N GLU A 26 -23.06 -10.89 -0.94
CA GLU A 26 -23.62 -12.23 -0.87
C GLU A 26 -22.51 -13.27 -0.64
N GLU A 27 -22.74 -14.16 0.31
CA GLU A 27 -21.87 -15.29 0.63
C GLU A 27 -21.79 -16.25 -0.56
N GLY A 28 -20.81 -16.01 -1.43
CA GLY A 28 -20.37 -16.93 -2.47
C GLY A 28 -19.26 -17.84 -1.95
N GLU A 29 -19.66 -19.07 -1.66
CA GLU A 29 -18.93 -20.35 -1.66
C GLU A 29 -17.40 -20.33 -1.83
N ALA A 30 -16.74 -21.00 -0.88
CA ALA A 30 -15.31 -21.17 -0.78
C ALA A 30 -14.68 -21.81 -2.03
N ASP A 31 -13.67 -21.13 -2.59
CA ASP A 31 -12.67 -21.82 -3.39
C ASP A 31 -11.25 -21.39 -3.02
N THR A 32 -10.41 -22.40 -3.00
CA THR A 32 -9.09 -22.49 -2.38
C THR A 32 -8.02 -21.65 -3.09
N ALA A 33 -7.39 -20.72 -2.37
CA ALA A 33 -6.19 -20.01 -2.84
C ALA A 33 -4.91 -20.67 -2.31
N PRO A 34 -3.88 -20.86 -3.16
CA PRO A 34 -2.64 -21.51 -2.76
C PRO A 34 -1.74 -20.60 -1.91
N ARG A 35 -1.16 -21.20 -0.87
CA ARG A 35 -0.05 -20.63 -0.09
C ARG A 35 1.20 -20.53 -0.96
N TYR A 36 1.70 -19.31 -1.20
CA TYR A 36 3.06 -19.09 -1.66
C TYR A 36 3.90 -18.53 -0.51
N GLY A 37 4.87 -19.33 -0.08
CA GLY A 37 5.92 -18.93 0.86
C GLY A 37 6.97 -18.08 0.16
N LEU A 38 7.30 -16.94 0.77
CA LEU A 38 8.46 -16.14 0.42
C LEU A 38 9.62 -16.55 1.33
N ALA A 39 10.64 -17.14 0.71
CA ALA A 39 11.92 -17.40 1.34
C ALA A 39 12.76 -16.11 1.40
N ALA A 40 13.53 -16.02 2.48
CA ALA A 40 14.48 -14.97 2.76
C ALA A 40 15.74 -15.08 1.89
N GLY A 41 16.44 -13.96 1.73
CA GLY A 41 17.84 -13.90 1.33
C GLY A 41 18.10 -12.87 0.23
N GLU A 42 18.59 -11.70 0.60
CA GLU A 42 19.92 -11.24 0.15
C GLU A 42 20.28 -9.92 0.85
N GLU A 43 21.33 -10.01 1.66
CA GLU A 43 22.09 -8.89 2.21
C GLU A 43 22.73 -8.10 1.07
N MET A 44 22.50 -6.78 1.03
CA MET A 44 23.42 -5.85 0.39
C MET A 44 23.99 -4.91 1.46
N VAL A 45 25.27 -5.13 1.73
CA VAL A 45 26.11 -4.39 2.66
C VAL A 45 26.80 -3.24 1.91
N SER A 46 26.44 -2.03 2.32
CA SER A 46 27.21 -0.77 2.44
C SER A 46 28.18 -0.28 1.35
N GLU A 47 28.02 1.00 1.00
CA GLU A 47 29.12 1.99 1.08
C GLU A 47 28.59 3.35 1.59
N PRO A 48 29.27 3.98 2.57
CA PRO A 48 28.89 5.29 3.11
C PRO A 48 29.46 6.44 2.28
N SER A 49 28.57 7.32 1.81
CA SER A 49 28.94 8.58 1.15
C SER A 49 29.30 9.64 2.19
N SER A 50 30.47 10.23 2.02
CA SER A 50 31.14 11.20 2.88
C SER A 50 30.34 12.50 3.03
N ALA A 51 30.10 12.89 4.29
CA ALA A 51 29.56 14.20 4.65
C ALA A 51 30.65 15.29 4.53
N PRO A 52 30.33 16.50 4.01
CA PRO A 52 31.25 17.61 4.03
C PRO A 52 31.29 18.30 5.41
N GLU A 53 32.51 18.66 5.75
CA GLU A 53 33.03 19.36 6.92
C GLU A 53 32.31 20.69 7.23
N PRO A 54 32.03 21.03 8.51
CA PRO A 54 31.42 22.29 8.87
C PRO A 54 32.45 23.43 8.84
N ALA A 55 32.18 24.43 7.99
CA ALA A 55 32.93 25.68 7.94
C ALA A 55 32.84 26.44 9.27
N GLN A 56 34.02 26.83 9.77
CA GLN A 56 34.23 27.64 10.96
C GLN A 56 33.56 29.02 10.84
N ALA A 57 32.81 29.38 11.88
CA ALA A 57 32.17 30.69 12.00
C ALA A 57 33.19 31.78 12.35
N ALA A 58 33.13 32.90 11.62
CA ALA A 58 33.85 34.12 11.94
C ALA A 58 33.21 34.85 13.15
N PRO A 59 33.99 35.61 13.95
CA PRO A 59 33.47 36.35 15.08
C PRO A 59 32.65 37.57 14.65
N GLN A 60 31.45 37.73 15.22
CA GLN A 60 30.65 38.95 15.08
C GLN A 60 31.16 40.04 16.04
N PRO A 61 31.23 41.32 15.60
CA PRO A 61 31.61 42.43 16.47
C PRO A 61 30.50 42.79 17.46
N ALA A 62 30.93 43.18 18.66
CA ALA A 62 30.10 43.59 19.79
C ALA A 62 29.09 44.69 19.43
N GLN A 63 27.81 44.44 19.71
CA GLN A 63 26.76 45.44 19.62
C GLN A 63 26.65 46.21 20.94
N ASN A 64 26.74 47.54 20.84
CA ASN A 64 26.55 48.49 21.94
C ASN A 64 25.15 48.33 22.59
N PRO A 65 25.04 48.52 23.92
CA PRO A 65 23.77 48.46 24.63
C PRO A 65 22.82 49.57 24.18
N ARG A 66 21.66 49.18 23.66
CA ARG A 66 20.54 50.08 23.35
C ARG A 66 19.92 50.60 24.66
N PRO A 67 19.59 51.89 24.78
CA PRO A 67 18.94 52.44 25.96
C PRO A 67 17.55 51.82 26.15
N ALA A 68 17.25 51.48 27.40
CA ALA A 68 15.99 50.92 27.86
C ALA A 68 14.81 51.81 27.42
N ARG A 69 13.99 51.27 26.52
CA ARG A 69 12.71 51.88 26.13
C ARG A 69 11.77 51.68 27.32
N GLN A 70 11.45 52.78 27.99
CA GLN A 70 10.52 52.82 29.11
C GLN A 70 9.20 52.17 28.70
N SER A 71 8.84 51.12 29.42
CA SER A 71 7.56 50.42 29.32
C SER A 71 6.43 51.41 29.58
N GLY A 72 5.77 51.84 28.49
CA GLY A 72 4.51 52.57 28.59
C GLY A 72 3.50 51.66 29.29
N ALA A 73 2.98 52.13 30.43
CA ALA A 73 1.92 51.48 31.17
C ALA A 73 0.76 51.14 30.21
N GLU A 74 0.53 49.84 30.05
CA GLU A 74 -0.52 49.27 29.25
C GLU A 74 -1.86 49.77 29.79
N ARG A 75 -2.53 50.64 29.02
CA ARG A 75 -3.90 51.07 29.30
C ARG A 75 -4.75 49.80 29.50
N PRO A 76 -5.50 49.66 30.61
CA PRO A 76 -6.38 48.51 30.77
C PRO A 76 -7.34 48.49 29.58
N ALA A 77 -7.24 47.44 28.77
CA ALA A 77 -8.17 47.20 27.69
C ALA A 77 -9.57 47.25 28.28
N THR A 78 -10.39 48.20 27.83
CA THR A 78 -11.80 48.28 28.21
C THR A 78 -12.43 46.92 28.01
N ALA A 79 -12.93 46.32 29.10
CA ALA A 79 -13.54 45.01 29.09
C ALA A 79 -14.66 44.99 28.03
N VAL A 80 -14.47 44.20 26.98
CA VAL A 80 -15.43 44.07 25.89
C VAL A 80 -16.63 43.30 26.44
N SER A 81 -17.84 43.84 26.30
CA SER A 81 -19.05 43.18 26.77
C SER A 81 -19.28 41.88 26.00
N THR A 82 -19.23 40.74 26.69
CA THR A 82 -19.48 39.40 26.14
C THR A 82 -20.96 38.98 26.23
N LYS A 83 -21.82 39.85 26.78
CA LYS A 83 -23.24 39.58 27.03
C LYS A 83 -24.13 39.66 25.79
N HIS A 84 -23.71 40.41 24.78
CA HIS A 84 -24.46 40.56 23.53
C HIS A 84 -23.76 39.79 22.43
N LEU A 85 -24.49 38.91 21.77
CA LEU A 85 -23.99 38.13 20.64
C LEU A 85 -24.56 38.67 19.32
N GLN A 86 -23.77 38.56 18.26
CA GLN A 86 -24.15 38.87 16.89
C GLN A 86 -24.04 37.61 16.02
N ALA A 87 -24.97 37.45 15.08
CA ALA A 87 -24.93 36.34 14.12
C ALA A 87 -23.84 36.58 13.07
N VAL A 88 -23.11 35.53 12.73
CA VAL A 88 -22.08 35.54 11.68
C VAL A 88 -22.17 34.27 10.83
N GLN A 89 -21.66 34.36 9.60
CA GLN A 89 -21.65 33.27 8.63
C GLN A 89 -20.22 32.75 8.45
N ILE A 90 -20.02 31.47 8.69
CA ILE A 90 -18.78 30.75 8.41
C ILE A 90 -18.85 30.31 6.94
N MET A 91 -17.97 30.88 6.12
CA MET A 91 -18.01 30.71 4.66
C MET A 91 -17.09 29.59 4.18
N ASP A 92 -17.50 28.90 3.12
CA ASP A 92 -16.62 28.14 2.24
C ASP A 92 -16.37 28.97 0.97
N PRO A 93 -15.22 29.67 0.88
CA PRO A 93 -14.92 30.55 -0.25
C PRO A 93 -14.67 29.77 -1.55
N SER A 94 -14.41 28.47 -1.45
CA SER A 94 -14.11 27.58 -2.58
C SER A 94 -15.21 26.53 -2.79
N GLY A 95 -16.37 26.74 -2.18
CA GLY A 95 -17.48 25.81 -2.25
C GLY A 95 -17.98 25.66 -3.68
N PHE A 96 -18.35 24.44 -4.06
CA PHE A 96 -19.16 24.03 -5.23
C PHE A 96 -19.37 25.07 -6.36
N ALA A 97 -18.28 25.55 -6.96
CA ALA A 97 -18.21 26.62 -7.97
C ALA A 97 -18.45 28.07 -7.53
N GLN A 98 -18.99 28.34 -6.32
CA GLN A 98 -19.16 29.69 -5.77
C GLN A 98 -19.12 29.71 -4.24
N PRO A 99 -18.74 30.84 -3.60
CA PRO A 99 -18.77 30.96 -2.14
C PRO A 99 -20.15 30.62 -1.55
N VAL A 100 -20.19 29.77 -0.54
CA VAL A 100 -21.42 29.33 0.13
C VAL A 100 -21.26 29.35 1.65
N VAL A 101 -22.38 29.53 2.36
CA VAL A 101 -22.39 29.48 3.83
C VAL A 101 -22.32 28.03 4.29
N ALA A 102 -21.29 27.69 5.05
CA ALA A 102 -21.09 26.35 5.61
C ALA A 102 -21.76 26.19 6.98
N ALA A 103 -21.76 27.26 7.78
CA ALA A 103 -22.43 27.29 9.08
C ALA A 103 -22.77 28.73 9.49
N ASN A 104 -23.75 28.86 10.38
CA ASN A 104 -24.02 30.09 11.12
C ASN A 104 -23.50 29.94 12.55
N ALA A 105 -23.07 31.03 13.17
CA ALA A 105 -22.67 31.04 14.58
C ALA A 105 -23.06 32.37 15.23
N GLN A 106 -23.07 32.40 16.56
CA GLN A 106 -23.20 33.63 17.35
C GLN A 106 -21.89 33.91 18.07
N ILE A 107 -21.36 35.12 17.90
CA ILE A 107 -20.10 35.57 18.51
C ILE A 107 -20.33 36.87 19.29
N PRO A 108 -19.51 37.22 20.29
CA PRO A 108 -19.68 38.48 21.00
C PRO A 108 -19.65 39.70 20.06
N GLN A 109 -20.49 40.68 20.37
CA GLN A 109 -20.56 41.91 19.59
C GLN A 109 -19.19 42.62 19.59
N GLY A 110 -18.77 43.07 18.41
CA GLY A 110 -17.46 43.73 18.22
C GLY A 110 -16.28 42.77 18.02
N TRP A 111 -16.49 41.45 18.16
CA TRP A 111 -15.49 40.45 17.76
C TRP A 111 -15.51 40.27 16.24
N LYS A 112 -14.34 39.95 15.67
CA LYS A 112 -14.18 39.71 14.24
C LYS A 112 -14.16 38.22 13.96
N LEU A 113 -14.99 37.77 13.03
CA LEU A 113 -14.88 36.43 12.46
C LEU A 113 -13.66 36.37 11.53
N VAL A 114 -12.83 35.34 11.68
CA VAL A 114 -11.69 35.04 10.83
C VAL A 114 -11.74 33.57 10.41
N GLY A 115 -11.14 33.26 9.26
CA GLY A 115 -11.11 31.90 8.73
C GLY A 115 -12.42 31.48 8.06
N GLY A 116 -12.67 30.17 8.02
CA GLY A 116 -13.79 29.55 7.34
C GLY A 116 -13.53 28.07 7.04
N ILE A 117 -14.08 27.61 5.93
CA ILE A 117 -13.79 26.30 5.37
C ILE A 117 -12.63 26.40 4.38
N GLN A 118 -11.73 25.44 4.44
CA GLN A 118 -10.66 25.25 3.45
C GLN A 118 -10.66 23.80 2.99
N TRP A 119 -10.18 23.58 1.76
CA TRP A 119 -10.04 22.25 1.18
C TRP A 119 -8.58 21.95 0.88
N ASN A 120 -8.13 20.77 1.31
CA ASN A 120 -6.80 20.24 1.02
C ASN A 120 -6.91 19.00 0.13
N PRO A 121 -6.97 19.14 -1.21
CA PRO A 121 -7.06 17.99 -2.11
C PRO A 121 -5.77 17.16 -2.13
N GLY A 122 -4.67 17.63 -1.53
CA GLY A 122 -3.39 16.94 -1.53
C GLY A 122 -3.33 15.75 -0.57
N THR A 123 -4.33 15.54 0.30
CA THR A 123 -4.38 14.36 1.16
C THR A 123 -5.33 13.30 0.60
N PRO A 124 -4.86 12.05 0.44
CA PRO A 124 -5.71 10.94 -0.01
C PRO A 124 -6.67 10.46 1.09
N CYS A 125 -6.45 10.86 2.35
CA CYS A 125 -7.38 10.60 3.44
C CYS A 125 -8.59 11.55 3.35
N GLY A 126 -9.72 11.04 2.86
CA GLY A 126 -10.87 11.84 2.43
C GLY A 126 -11.33 12.91 3.43
N ASN A 127 -11.58 12.54 4.68
CA ASN A 127 -12.04 13.51 5.69
C ASN A 127 -10.95 14.53 6.10
N ASN A 128 -9.66 14.26 5.85
CA ASN A 128 -8.59 15.24 6.09
C ASN A 128 -8.52 16.31 4.98
N GLN A 129 -9.25 16.14 3.89
CA GLN A 129 -9.39 17.17 2.85
C GLN A 129 -10.22 18.35 3.34
N LEU A 130 -11.20 18.12 4.22
CA LEU A 130 -11.99 19.19 4.81
C LEU A 130 -11.24 19.81 5.99
N ARG A 131 -10.99 21.12 5.92
CA ARG A 131 -10.27 21.89 6.96
C ARG A 131 -11.21 22.97 7.48
N ILE A 132 -11.90 22.68 8.57
CA ILE A 132 -12.70 23.68 9.29
C ILE A 132 -11.75 24.48 10.17
N ASN A 133 -11.47 25.73 9.80
CA ASN A 133 -10.58 26.60 10.55
C ASN A 133 -11.18 28.00 10.64
N TRP A 134 -11.95 28.27 11.69
CA TRP A 134 -12.55 29.57 11.92
C TRP A 134 -12.34 30.01 13.37
N GLY A 135 -12.40 31.32 13.61
CA GLY A 135 -12.37 31.88 14.95
C GLY A 135 -13.07 33.22 15.03
N ALA A 136 -13.58 33.55 16.20
CA ALA A 136 -13.98 34.87 16.61
C ALA A 136 -12.85 35.45 17.46
N VAL A 137 -12.30 36.58 17.04
CA VAL A 137 -11.18 37.26 17.72
C VAL A 137 -11.70 38.54 18.36
N ALA A 138 -11.40 38.70 19.65
CA ALA A 138 -11.78 39.88 20.41
C ALA A 138 -11.01 41.13 19.95
N PRO A 139 -11.49 42.33 20.28
CA PRO A 139 -10.77 43.59 20.01
C PRO A 139 -9.33 43.66 20.55
N ASP A 140 -8.98 42.87 21.57
CA ASP A 140 -7.61 42.76 22.11
C ASP A 140 -6.66 41.94 21.22
N GLN A 141 -7.17 41.31 20.16
CA GLN A 141 -6.46 40.49 19.17
C GLN A 141 -5.80 39.20 19.68
N ILE A 142 -5.90 38.91 20.98
CA ILE A 142 -5.27 37.75 21.60
C ILE A 142 -6.31 36.78 22.17
N THR A 143 -7.45 37.30 22.62
CA THR A 143 -8.58 36.50 23.07
C THR A 143 -9.35 36.01 21.85
N ALA A 144 -9.57 34.70 21.78
CA ALA A 144 -10.27 34.09 20.65
C ALA A 144 -11.05 32.84 21.07
N ILE A 145 -12.12 32.57 20.33
CA ILE A 145 -12.90 31.33 20.39
C ILE A 145 -13.05 30.82 18.97
N GLY A 146 -12.83 29.54 18.72
CA GLY A 146 -12.93 29.02 17.36
C GLY A 146 -12.89 27.51 17.26
N ALA A 147 -12.83 27.04 16.03
CA ALA A 147 -12.64 25.65 15.70
C ALA A 147 -11.39 25.48 14.83
N LEU A 148 -10.61 24.48 15.18
CA LEU A 148 -9.43 24.05 14.45
C LEU A 148 -9.78 22.81 13.62
N PRO A 149 -9.03 22.55 12.54
CA PRO A 149 -9.29 21.40 11.68
C PRO A 149 -9.28 20.09 12.46
N GLY A 150 -10.27 19.26 12.15
CA GLY A 150 -10.28 17.87 12.54
C GLY A 150 -9.15 17.05 11.91
N PHE A 151 -9.08 15.79 12.32
CA PHE A 151 -8.08 14.85 11.83
C PHE A 151 -8.62 13.43 11.87
N ASN A 152 -8.27 12.65 10.86
CA ASN A 152 -8.62 11.25 10.69
C ASN A 152 -7.33 10.45 10.53
N TRP A 153 -7.26 9.33 11.21
CA TRP A 153 -6.07 8.49 11.26
C TRP A 153 -6.44 7.03 11.41
N GLN A 154 -5.48 6.18 11.12
CA GLN A 154 -5.48 4.76 11.47
C GLN A 154 -4.79 4.59 12.81
N VAL A 155 -5.37 3.83 13.72
CA VAL A 155 -4.75 3.55 15.02
C VAL A 155 -3.56 2.61 14.81
N ALA A 156 -2.39 3.00 15.33
CA ALA A 156 -1.19 2.17 15.25
C ALA A 156 -1.41 0.76 15.85
N GLY A 157 -1.02 -0.27 15.09
CA GLY A 157 -1.27 -1.68 15.43
C GLY A 157 -2.60 -2.24 14.90
N ALA A 158 -3.48 -1.39 14.38
CA ALA A 158 -4.74 -1.75 13.74
C ALA A 158 -4.91 -0.98 12.41
N ALA A 159 -3.81 -0.76 11.70
CA ALA A 159 -3.80 -0.05 10.42
C ALA A 159 -3.87 -1.02 9.24
N GLN A 160 -4.57 -0.61 8.19
CA GLN A 160 -4.64 -1.31 6.91
C GLN A 160 -3.71 -0.63 5.89
N GLN A 161 -2.94 -1.44 5.17
CA GLN A 161 -1.96 -0.96 4.18
C GLN A 161 -2.57 -0.09 3.08
N PHE A 162 -3.78 -0.42 2.60
CA PHE A 162 -4.43 0.28 1.48
C PHE A 162 -5.28 1.48 1.92
N ASN A 163 -5.41 1.72 3.22
CA ASN A 163 -6.11 2.91 3.69
C ASN A 163 -5.14 4.10 3.67
N PRO A 164 -5.49 5.21 2.99
CA PRO A 164 -4.59 6.34 2.79
C PRO A 164 -4.41 7.24 4.01
N CYS A 165 -5.12 6.98 5.12
CA CYS A 165 -5.04 7.82 6.29
C CYS A 165 -3.74 7.59 7.09
N PRO A 166 -3.15 8.66 7.67
CA PRO A 166 -1.93 8.55 8.47
C PRO A 166 -2.10 7.56 9.63
N VAL A 167 -1.04 6.84 9.97
CA VAL A 167 -1.02 5.94 11.14
C VAL A 167 -0.53 6.71 12.36
N VAL A 168 -1.33 6.76 13.42
CA VAL A 168 -1.00 7.48 14.66
C VAL A 168 -1.33 6.62 15.87
N ALA A 169 -0.46 6.65 16.88
CA ALA A 169 -0.63 5.93 18.15
C ALA A 169 -1.50 6.70 19.16
N VAL A 170 -2.60 7.31 18.69
CA VAL A 170 -3.58 8.02 19.53
C VAL A 170 -4.85 7.17 19.62
N ARG A 171 -5.27 6.87 20.86
CA ARG A 171 -6.35 5.93 21.18
C ARG A 171 -7.48 6.55 22.02
N GLY A 172 -7.39 7.84 22.34
CA GLY A 172 -8.42 8.55 23.08
C GLY A 172 -8.35 10.07 22.93
N ALA A 173 -9.35 10.77 23.48
CA ALA A 173 -9.50 12.22 23.42
C ALA A 173 -8.39 12.94 24.18
N ARG A 174 -7.97 12.43 25.34
CA ARG A 174 -6.84 13.00 26.09
C ARG A 174 -5.56 13.03 25.26
N GLU A 175 -5.12 11.86 24.77
CA GLU A 175 -3.90 11.72 23.98
C GLU A 175 -3.96 12.61 22.72
N PHE A 176 -5.12 12.67 22.07
CA PHE A 176 -5.37 13.51 20.90
C PHE A 176 -5.22 15.00 21.24
N LEU A 177 -5.86 15.47 22.31
CA LEU A 177 -5.82 16.88 22.73
C LEU A 177 -4.42 17.29 23.18
N GLU A 178 -3.70 16.41 23.89
CA GLU A 178 -2.32 16.69 24.29
C GLU A 178 -1.38 16.77 23.07
N ALA A 179 -1.55 15.89 22.08
CA ALA A 179 -0.80 15.97 20.82
C ALA A 179 -1.14 17.25 20.04
N THR A 180 -2.42 17.64 20.03
CA THR A 180 -2.90 18.87 19.42
C THR A 180 -2.29 20.10 20.10
N ALA A 181 -2.30 20.15 21.44
CA ALA A 181 -1.70 21.24 22.20
C ALA A 181 -0.19 21.39 21.93
N ARG A 182 0.57 20.28 21.92
CA ARG A 182 2.01 20.29 21.62
C ARG A 182 2.31 20.83 20.22
N ASN A 183 1.47 20.53 19.23
CA ASN A 183 1.63 21.02 17.87
C ASN A 183 1.29 22.52 17.76
N LEU A 184 0.17 22.93 18.35
CA LEU A 184 -0.32 24.32 18.24
C LEU A 184 0.49 25.31 19.07
N ARG A 185 0.99 24.89 20.23
CA ARG A 185 1.60 25.74 21.25
C ARG A 185 2.89 25.09 21.76
N GLN A 186 3.99 25.45 21.13
CA GLN A 186 5.30 24.98 21.57
C GLN A 186 5.55 25.41 23.04
N GLY A 187 5.94 24.46 23.88
CA GLY A 187 6.20 24.71 25.30
C GLY A 187 4.95 24.88 26.18
N ALA A 188 3.74 24.56 25.68
CA ALA A 188 2.54 24.60 26.51
C ALA A 188 2.60 23.58 27.66
N GLN A 189 2.15 24.03 28.83
CA GLN A 189 1.99 23.22 30.03
C GLN A 189 0.54 22.79 30.17
N ILE A 190 0.31 21.49 30.36
CA ILE A 190 -1.02 20.95 30.65
C ILE A 190 -1.37 21.29 32.10
N GLN A 191 -2.44 22.05 32.29
CA GLN A 191 -2.94 22.44 33.62
C GLN A 191 -4.04 21.50 34.14
N GLY A 192 -4.82 20.91 33.24
CA GLY A 192 -5.90 20.00 33.61
C GLY A 192 -6.52 19.27 32.44
N TYR A 193 -7.16 18.14 32.72
CA TYR A 193 -7.96 17.37 31.78
C TYR A 193 -9.27 16.98 32.45
N GLU A 194 -10.37 17.10 31.71
CA GLU A 194 -11.70 16.67 32.14
C GLU A 194 -12.28 15.74 31.07
N ASP A 195 -12.70 14.55 31.49
CA ASP A 195 -13.41 13.60 30.63
C ASP A 195 -14.85 14.07 30.43
N GLN A 196 -15.26 14.17 29.17
CA GLN A 196 -16.58 14.63 28.72
C GLN A 196 -17.35 13.53 28.00
N THR A 197 -16.86 12.28 28.02
CA THR A 197 -17.42 11.18 27.24
C THR A 197 -18.88 10.92 27.58
N ALA A 198 -19.23 10.88 28.88
CA ALA A 198 -20.60 10.65 29.31
C ALA A 198 -21.55 11.77 28.84
N GLU A 199 -21.10 13.03 28.86
CA GLU A 199 -21.89 14.17 28.38
C GLU A 199 -22.06 14.12 26.86
N ALA A 200 -20.98 13.88 26.13
CA ALA A 200 -21.02 13.73 24.67
C ALA A 200 -21.95 12.58 24.24
N MET A 201 -21.94 11.45 24.97
CA MET A 201 -22.86 10.33 24.75
C MET A 201 -24.33 10.68 25.01
N ARG A 202 -24.63 11.56 25.98
CA ARG A 202 -26.00 12.05 26.23
C ARG A 202 -26.49 12.98 25.12
N GLN A 203 -25.59 13.73 24.49
CA GLN A 203 -25.90 14.67 23.42
C GLN A 203 -26.06 13.98 22.05
N LEU A 204 -25.53 12.77 21.90
CA LEU A 204 -25.73 11.94 20.72
C LEU A 204 -27.22 11.58 20.57
N LYS A 205 -27.79 11.99 19.43
CA LYS A 205 -29.20 11.69 19.10
C LYS A 205 -29.44 10.21 18.74
N GLN A 206 -28.37 9.47 18.46
CA GLN A 206 -28.43 8.07 18.02
C GLN A 206 -27.44 7.23 18.83
N PRO A 207 -27.82 5.99 19.19
CA PRO A 207 -26.89 5.07 19.84
C PRO A 207 -25.73 4.75 18.89
N LEU A 208 -24.55 4.52 19.47
CA LEU A 208 -23.42 4.00 18.72
C LEU A 208 -23.72 2.55 18.29
N THR A 209 -23.44 2.24 17.03
CA THR A 209 -23.51 0.87 16.52
C THR A 209 -22.31 0.04 16.99
N ALA A 210 -22.40 -1.28 16.86
CA ALA A 210 -21.28 -2.18 17.11
C ALA A 210 -20.03 -1.71 16.34
N GLY A 211 -18.86 -1.83 16.98
CA GLY A 211 -17.58 -1.37 16.42
C GLY A 211 -17.35 0.14 16.45
N LYS A 212 -18.33 0.96 16.87
CA LYS A 212 -18.15 2.40 17.06
C LYS A 212 -17.99 2.76 18.54
N GLN A 213 -17.03 3.63 18.83
CA GLN A 213 -16.79 4.19 20.16
C GLN A 213 -16.67 5.70 20.09
N LEU A 214 -17.00 6.37 21.18
CA LEU A 214 -16.83 7.81 21.36
C LEU A 214 -15.99 8.02 22.63
N ASP A 215 -15.01 8.89 22.52
CA ASP A 215 -14.29 9.47 23.65
C ASP A 215 -14.34 10.99 23.48
N ALA A 216 -14.60 11.73 24.55
CA ALA A 216 -14.63 13.19 24.50
C ALA A 216 -13.92 13.77 25.71
N GLY A 217 -13.25 14.90 25.51
CA GLY A 217 -12.48 15.51 26.58
C GLY A 217 -12.30 17.00 26.41
N GLN A 218 -11.84 17.60 27.51
CA GLN A 218 -11.44 18.98 27.61
C GLN A 218 -10.05 19.08 28.21
N LEU A 219 -9.14 19.82 27.58
CA LEU A 219 -7.78 20.04 28.03
C LEU A 219 -7.56 21.53 28.28
N LEU A 220 -7.16 21.89 29.50
CA LEU A 220 -6.71 23.24 29.85
C LEU A 220 -5.19 23.29 29.76
N ILE A 221 -4.66 24.23 28.98
CA ILE A 221 -3.23 24.46 28.83
C ILE A 221 -2.87 25.91 29.18
N ALA A 222 -1.63 26.13 29.58
CA ALA A 222 -1.03 27.46 29.70
C ALA A 222 0.26 27.55 28.91
N TYR A 223 0.53 28.73 28.35
CA TYR A 223 1.73 29.03 27.60
C TYR A 223 2.02 30.53 27.64
N THR A 224 3.16 30.93 27.09
CA THR A 224 3.50 32.34 26.92
C THR A 224 3.52 32.65 25.43
N GLU A 225 2.76 33.67 25.00
CA GLU A 225 2.75 34.16 23.62
C GLU A 225 3.18 35.62 23.63
N ASN A 226 4.30 35.94 22.98
CA ASN A 226 4.88 37.29 22.96
C ASN A 226 5.05 37.93 24.35
N GLY A 227 5.43 37.13 25.35
CA GLY A 227 5.61 37.58 26.74
C GLY A 227 4.32 37.71 27.55
N VAL A 228 3.15 37.44 26.96
CA VAL A 228 1.86 37.45 27.64
C VAL A 228 1.53 36.04 28.14
N PRO A 229 1.22 35.85 29.44
CA PRO A 229 0.77 34.57 29.95
C PRO A 229 -0.65 34.29 29.43
N MET A 230 -0.81 33.18 28.72
CA MET A 230 -2.05 32.76 28.09
C MET A 230 -2.56 31.47 28.73
N GLN A 231 -3.88 31.32 28.73
CA GLN A 231 -4.58 30.07 28.99
C GLN A 231 -5.44 29.72 27.77
N GLU A 232 -5.53 28.43 27.47
CA GLU A 232 -6.35 27.93 26.38
C GLU A 232 -7.06 26.65 26.78
N LEU A 233 -8.36 26.60 26.50
CA LEU A 233 -9.23 25.47 26.73
C LEU A 233 -9.53 24.81 25.38
N LEU A 234 -9.12 23.56 25.22
CA LEU A 234 -9.37 22.76 24.03
C LEU A 234 -10.42 21.70 24.32
N ARG A 235 -11.40 21.52 23.43
CA ARG A 235 -12.44 20.48 23.49
C ARG A 235 -12.50 19.71 22.19
N ALA A 236 -12.59 18.39 22.29
CA ALA A 236 -12.78 17.52 21.13
C ALA A 236 -13.59 16.28 21.49
N ALA A 237 -14.31 15.78 20.49
CA ALA A 237 -14.93 14.47 20.49
C ALA A 237 -14.20 13.60 19.44
N VAL A 238 -13.61 12.50 19.90
CA VAL A 238 -12.95 11.49 19.08
C VAL A 238 -13.92 10.32 18.89
N HIS A 239 -14.18 9.96 17.64
CA HIS A 239 -14.88 8.73 17.33
C HIS A 239 -13.88 7.69 16.85
N PHE A 240 -14.06 6.46 17.30
CA PHE A 240 -13.37 5.31 16.76
C PHE A 240 -14.35 4.42 16.02
N SER A 241 -13.95 3.90 14.86
CA SER A 241 -14.68 2.86 14.15
C SER A 241 -13.75 1.69 13.85
N THR A 242 -14.20 0.48 14.17
CA THR A 242 -13.46 -0.76 13.92
C THR A 242 -14.21 -1.59 12.89
N VAL A 243 -13.52 -1.98 11.83
CA VAL A 243 -14.01 -2.86 10.77
C VAL A 243 -12.98 -3.96 10.55
N GLY A 244 -13.35 -5.21 10.83
CA GLY A 244 -12.40 -6.31 10.89
C GLY A 244 -11.32 -6.07 11.96
N SER A 245 -10.05 -6.11 11.56
CA SER A 245 -8.90 -5.79 12.42
C SER A 245 -8.44 -4.33 12.31
N SER A 246 -9.09 -3.52 11.48
CA SER A 246 -8.71 -2.12 11.25
C SER A 246 -9.49 -1.18 12.16
N THR A 247 -8.81 -0.24 12.82
CA THR A 247 -9.43 0.79 13.65
C THR A 247 -9.05 2.18 13.14
N MET A 248 -10.08 2.97 12.83
CA MET A 248 -9.98 4.37 12.45
C MET A 248 -10.32 5.26 13.63
N GLY A 249 -9.53 6.31 13.84
CA GLY A 249 -9.87 7.43 14.71
C GLY A 249 -10.25 8.65 13.87
N GLN A 250 -11.25 9.40 14.32
CA GLN A 250 -11.68 10.63 13.68
C GLN A 250 -12.06 11.70 14.70
N VAL A 251 -11.67 12.94 14.41
CA VAL A 251 -12.14 14.16 15.07
C VAL A 251 -12.63 15.09 13.98
N TYR A 252 -13.85 15.58 14.08
CA TYR A 252 -14.41 16.50 13.09
C TYR A 252 -13.81 17.91 13.19
N MET A 253 -13.62 18.38 14.42
CA MET A 253 -12.98 19.65 14.74
C MET A 253 -12.55 19.69 16.21
N VAL A 254 -11.62 20.57 16.52
CA VAL A 254 -11.23 20.89 17.91
C VAL A 254 -11.68 22.30 18.22
N TYR A 255 -12.55 22.45 19.21
CA TYR A 255 -12.93 23.78 19.68
C TYR A 255 -11.87 24.31 20.64
N GLY A 256 -11.50 25.58 20.48
CA GLY A 256 -10.52 26.24 21.33
C GLY A 256 -11.05 27.58 21.83
N HIS A 257 -10.79 27.89 23.10
CA HIS A 257 -10.91 29.24 23.64
C HIS A 257 -9.60 29.64 24.29
N ARG A 258 -8.97 30.70 23.80
CA ARG A 258 -7.76 31.29 24.41
C ARG A 258 -8.04 32.68 24.93
N ALA A 259 -7.37 33.03 26.04
CA ALA A 259 -7.40 34.33 26.67
C ALA A 259 -6.12 34.52 27.51
N ARG A 260 -5.90 35.73 28.06
CA ARG A 260 -4.85 35.91 29.08
C ARG A 260 -5.13 35.02 30.29
N ALA A 261 -4.09 34.62 31.01
CA ALA A 261 -4.24 33.85 32.23
C ALA A 261 -5.20 34.55 33.22
N GLY A 262 -6.19 33.81 33.72
CA GLY A 262 -7.25 34.33 34.60
C GLY A 262 -8.42 35.03 33.90
N GLN A 263 -8.42 35.13 32.57
CA GLN A 263 -9.50 35.76 31.78
C GLN A 263 -10.29 34.76 30.92
N LEU A 264 -10.06 33.46 31.09
CA LEU A 264 -10.76 32.43 30.32
C LEU A 264 -12.22 32.29 30.80
N ASP A 265 -13.17 32.39 29.87
CA ASP A 265 -14.62 32.33 30.15
C ASP A 265 -15.22 31.06 29.55
N ALA A 266 -15.37 30.03 30.38
CA ALA A 266 -15.88 28.73 29.96
C ALA A 266 -17.38 28.75 29.58
N GLU A 267 -18.16 29.67 30.16
CA GLU A 267 -19.59 29.83 29.86
C GLU A 267 -19.77 30.47 28.48
N LEU A 268 -19.00 31.54 28.21
CA LEU A 268 -18.96 32.14 26.88
C LEU A 268 -18.51 31.13 25.83
N PHE A 269 -17.44 30.37 26.12
CA PHE A 269 -16.96 29.34 25.21
C PHE A 269 -18.04 28.32 24.88
N SER A 270 -18.73 27.79 25.90
CA SER A 270 -19.81 26.82 25.71
C SER A 270 -20.99 27.43 24.92
N THR A 271 -21.33 28.69 25.17
CA THR A 271 -22.40 29.41 24.47
C THR A 271 -22.08 29.60 22.99
N VAL A 272 -20.88 30.06 22.66
CA VAL A 272 -20.45 30.26 21.26
C VAL A 272 -20.42 28.94 20.52
N VAL A 273 -19.83 27.88 21.11
CA VAL A 273 -19.76 26.55 20.49
C VAL A 273 -21.15 25.96 20.26
N ALA A 274 -22.06 26.07 21.24
CA ALA A 274 -23.43 25.58 21.12
C ALA A 274 -24.28 26.34 20.07
N SER A 275 -23.89 27.58 19.74
CA SER A 275 -24.58 28.39 18.73
C SER A 275 -24.26 28.01 17.29
N VAL A 276 -23.23 27.18 17.06
CA VAL A 276 -22.79 26.80 15.71
C VAL A 276 -23.81 25.87 15.06
N GLN A 277 -24.41 26.33 13.96
CA GLN A 277 -25.40 25.59 13.20
C GLN A 277 -24.89 25.37 11.78
N GLY A 278 -24.56 24.11 11.46
CA GLY A 278 -24.13 23.73 10.12
C GLY A 278 -25.26 23.86 9.09
N ASN A 279 -24.91 24.28 7.87
CA ASN A 279 -25.82 24.30 6.74
C ASN A 279 -25.97 22.86 6.17
N PRO A 280 -27.16 22.25 6.20
CA PRO A 280 -27.35 20.87 5.76
C PRO A 280 -27.06 20.67 4.27
N GLU A 281 -27.38 21.64 3.40
CA GLU A 281 -27.11 21.55 1.97
C GLU A 281 -25.60 21.56 1.71
N TRP A 282 -24.87 22.45 2.38
CA TRP A 282 -23.41 22.48 2.31
C TRP A 282 -22.80 21.18 2.84
N GLN A 283 -23.31 20.63 3.95
CA GLN A 283 -22.83 19.37 4.51
C GLN A 283 -23.02 18.21 3.53
N GLN A 284 -24.19 18.11 2.88
CA GLN A 284 -24.45 17.07 1.88
C GLN A 284 -23.53 17.18 0.67
N ALA A 285 -23.32 18.40 0.18
CA ALA A 285 -22.41 18.66 -0.93
C ALA A 285 -20.95 18.38 -0.54
N ALA A 286 -20.55 18.70 0.70
CA ALA A 286 -19.22 18.41 1.23
C ALA A 286 -18.97 16.90 1.33
N MET A 287 -19.94 16.14 1.83
CA MET A 287 -19.87 14.67 1.86
C MET A 287 -19.76 14.07 0.46
N THR A 288 -20.51 14.61 -0.51
CA THR A 288 -20.42 14.18 -1.92
C THR A 288 -19.04 14.45 -2.51
N ARG A 289 -18.45 15.60 -2.20
CA ARG A 289 -17.09 15.94 -2.64
C ARG A 289 -16.05 14.99 -2.04
N ILE A 290 -16.15 14.71 -0.74
CA ILE A 290 -15.24 13.79 -0.03
C ILE A 290 -15.38 12.38 -0.59
N SER A 291 -16.60 11.86 -0.75
CA SER A 291 -16.84 10.51 -1.27
C SER A 291 -16.31 10.35 -2.70
N LYS A 292 -16.49 11.36 -3.55
CA LYS A 292 -15.92 11.39 -4.90
C LYS A 292 -14.39 11.31 -4.86
N ALA A 293 -13.74 12.05 -3.97
CA ALA A 293 -12.29 12.03 -3.86
C ALA A 293 -11.76 10.67 -3.36
N ILE A 294 -12.43 10.06 -2.38
CA ILE A 294 -12.10 8.70 -1.90
C ILE A 294 -12.26 7.69 -3.05
N LYS A 295 -13.38 7.75 -3.78
CA LYS A 295 -13.64 6.87 -4.92
C LYS A 295 -12.55 7.01 -5.98
N GLN A 296 -12.18 8.23 -6.35
CA GLN A 296 -11.12 8.49 -7.32
C GLN A 296 -9.77 7.90 -6.89
N HIS A 297 -9.46 7.95 -5.60
CA HIS A 297 -8.25 7.34 -5.06
C HIS A 297 -8.26 5.81 -5.20
N HIS A 298 -9.37 5.15 -4.81
CA HIS A 298 -9.52 3.70 -4.97
C HIS A 298 -9.53 3.26 -6.44
N ASP A 299 -10.20 4.02 -7.31
CA ASP A 299 -10.20 3.76 -8.76
C ASP A 299 -8.75 3.80 -9.32
N GLY A 300 -7.92 4.73 -8.83
CA GLY A 300 -6.50 4.81 -9.18
C GLY A 300 -5.70 3.58 -8.75
N ILE A 301 -5.86 3.13 -7.50
CA ILE A 301 -5.22 1.91 -6.99
C ILE A 301 -5.62 0.69 -7.83
N ASN A 302 -6.91 0.55 -8.13
CA ASN A 302 -7.41 -0.57 -8.93
C ASN A 302 -6.86 -0.54 -10.36
N ALA A 303 -6.75 0.64 -10.97
CA ALA A 303 -6.13 0.79 -12.28
C ALA A 303 -4.65 0.34 -12.27
N ASP A 304 -3.89 0.70 -11.24
CA ASP A 304 -2.49 0.31 -11.08
C ASP A 304 -2.32 -1.20 -10.90
N ILE A 305 -3.17 -1.83 -10.08
CA ILE A 305 -3.19 -3.29 -9.89
C ILE A 305 -3.50 -4.00 -11.21
N ASN A 306 -4.52 -3.55 -11.94
CA ASN A 306 -4.88 -4.13 -13.23
C ASN A 306 -3.76 -3.97 -14.26
N ALA A 307 -3.10 -2.82 -14.29
CA ALA A 307 -1.97 -2.58 -15.18
C ALA A 307 -0.77 -3.48 -14.82
N TRP A 308 -0.51 -3.70 -13.53
CA TRP A 308 0.52 -4.64 -13.09
C TRP A 308 0.21 -6.08 -13.49
N ASN A 309 -1.01 -6.56 -13.22
CA ASN A 309 -1.47 -7.90 -13.59
C ASN A 309 -1.36 -8.14 -15.10
N ALA A 310 -1.76 -7.17 -15.92
CA ALA A 310 -1.66 -7.26 -17.38
C ALA A 310 -0.21 -7.41 -17.86
N ARG A 311 0.73 -6.66 -17.27
CA ARG A 311 2.16 -6.78 -17.56
C ARG A 311 2.72 -8.14 -17.16
N GLU A 312 2.32 -8.66 -16.01
CA GLU A 312 2.81 -9.96 -15.53
C GLU A 312 2.28 -11.12 -16.38
N MET A 313 1.00 -11.09 -16.74
CA MET A 313 0.42 -12.06 -17.67
C MET A 313 1.06 -12.00 -19.06
N ALA A 314 1.41 -10.81 -19.55
CA ALA A 314 2.14 -10.67 -20.81
C ALA A 314 3.52 -11.36 -20.76
N LYS A 315 4.25 -11.25 -19.64
CA LYS A 315 5.53 -11.97 -19.46
C LYS A 315 5.34 -13.47 -19.42
N ILE A 316 4.36 -13.97 -18.66
CA ILE A 316 4.05 -15.40 -18.56
C ILE A 316 3.69 -15.96 -19.95
N ASN A 317 2.85 -15.25 -20.71
CA ASN A 317 2.46 -15.63 -22.05
C ASN A 317 3.64 -15.65 -23.02
N ALA A 318 4.52 -14.64 -22.96
CA ALA A 318 5.72 -14.59 -23.78
C ALA A 318 6.67 -15.76 -23.46
N ARG A 319 6.89 -16.06 -22.17
CA ARG A 319 7.69 -17.21 -21.74
C ARG A 319 7.07 -18.52 -22.21
N GLY A 320 5.77 -18.72 -21.99
CA GLY A 320 5.08 -19.92 -22.45
C GLY A 320 5.10 -20.08 -23.98
N ALA A 321 5.07 -18.97 -24.73
CA ALA A 321 5.24 -19.00 -26.19
C ALA A 321 6.66 -19.43 -26.59
N ALA A 322 7.69 -18.89 -25.93
CA ALA A 322 9.08 -19.28 -26.14
C ALA A 322 9.33 -20.75 -25.81
N ASP A 323 8.82 -21.23 -24.67
CA ASP A 323 8.93 -22.63 -24.24
C ASP A 323 8.25 -23.57 -25.24
N ARG A 324 7.05 -23.23 -25.72
CA ARG A 324 6.37 -24.00 -26.78
C ARG A 324 7.16 -24.02 -28.09
N ALA A 325 7.77 -22.90 -28.46
CA ALA A 325 8.62 -22.84 -29.65
C ALA A 325 9.87 -23.73 -29.49
N ALA A 326 10.50 -23.72 -28.31
CA ALA A 326 11.64 -24.56 -27.99
C ALA A 326 11.29 -26.05 -28.04
N ILE A 327 10.16 -26.46 -27.43
CA ILE A 327 9.67 -27.85 -27.48
C ILE A 327 9.43 -28.27 -28.93
N ARG A 328 8.72 -27.45 -29.74
CA ARG A 328 8.49 -27.76 -31.16
C ARG A 328 9.80 -27.92 -31.94
N ALA A 329 10.76 -27.03 -31.70
CA ALA A 329 12.07 -27.10 -32.34
C ALA A 329 12.86 -28.37 -31.91
N GLN A 330 12.76 -28.77 -30.64
CA GLN A 330 13.35 -30.02 -30.15
C GLN A 330 12.66 -31.24 -30.78
N THR A 331 11.34 -31.33 -30.72
CA THR A 331 10.57 -32.43 -31.30
C THR A 331 10.85 -32.58 -32.80
N ASN A 332 10.95 -31.48 -33.54
CA ASN A 332 11.30 -31.54 -34.97
C ASN A 332 12.71 -32.10 -35.21
N ARG A 333 13.68 -31.77 -34.34
CA ARG A 333 15.04 -32.34 -34.40
C ARG A 333 15.03 -33.83 -34.09
N GLU A 334 14.26 -34.26 -33.08
CA GLU A 334 14.10 -35.67 -32.72
C GLU A 334 13.44 -36.48 -33.86
N ILE A 335 12.36 -35.97 -34.47
CA ILE A 335 11.71 -36.61 -35.62
C ILE A 335 12.69 -36.73 -36.80
N ALA A 336 13.46 -35.69 -37.10
CA ALA A 336 14.46 -35.73 -38.16
C ALA A 336 15.53 -36.80 -37.90
N ALA A 337 15.98 -36.95 -36.64
CA ALA A 337 16.92 -37.98 -36.23
C ALA A 337 16.35 -39.41 -36.32
N ILE A 338 15.08 -39.60 -35.93
CA ILE A 338 14.39 -40.89 -36.06
C ILE A 338 14.25 -41.28 -37.54
N ASN A 339 13.86 -40.34 -38.39
CA ASN A 339 13.72 -40.57 -39.82
C ASN A 339 15.06 -40.90 -40.50
N SER A 340 16.14 -40.19 -40.16
CA SER A 340 17.47 -40.49 -40.71
C SER A 340 17.98 -41.85 -40.26
N GLN A 341 17.79 -42.22 -38.99
CA GLN A 341 18.13 -43.54 -38.47
C GLN A 341 17.33 -44.65 -39.14
N THR A 342 16.03 -44.42 -39.36
CA THR A 342 15.13 -45.38 -40.04
C THR A 342 15.57 -45.60 -41.48
N ALA A 343 15.89 -44.52 -42.21
CA ALA A 343 16.41 -44.60 -43.58
C ALA A 343 17.74 -45.36 -43.63
N ALA A 344 18.67 -45.07 -42.73
CA ALA A 344 19.97 -45.77 -42.63
C ALA A 344 19.78 -47.27 -42.32
N ASN A 345 18.89 -47.62 -41.38
CA ASN A 345 18.58 -49.01 -41.05
C ASN A 345 17.92 -49.77 -42.21
N THR A 346 17.05 -49.09 -42.97
CA THR A 346 16.38 -49.66 -44.15
C THR A 346 17.38 -49.91 -45.26
N ALA A 347 18.27 -48.95 -45.54
CA ALA A 347 19.36 -49.11 -46.51
C ALA A 347 20.26 -50.31 -46.13
N ALA A 348 20.74 -50.36 -44.88
CA ALA A 348 21.57 -51.48 -44.41
C ALA A 348 20.85 -52.84 -44.44
N THR A 349 19.52 -52.85 -44.28
CA THR A 349 18.72 -54.09 -44.39
C THR A 349 18.55 -54.50 -45.85
N ASN A 350 18.25 -53.56 -46.74
CA ASN A 350 18.17 -53.82 -48.18
C ASN A 350 19.50 -54.30 -48.74
N ASP A 351 20.63 -53.72 -48.31
CA ASP A 351 21.97 -54.15 -48.70
C ASP A 351 22.24 -55.59 -48.27
N ARG A 352 21.90 -55.95 -47.02
CA ARG A 352 22.02 -57.33 -46.52
C ARG A 352 21.12 -58.31 -47.26
N MET A 353 19.88 -57.93 -47.55
CA MET A 353 18.96 -58.78 -48.32
C MET A 353 19.46 -58.97 -49.75
N HIS A 354 19.89 -57.90 -50.41
CA HIS A 354 20.44 -57.95 -51.75
C HIS A 354 21.69 -58.82 -51.81
N GLN A 355 22.61 -58.66 -50.86
CA GLN A 355 23.79 -59.52 -50.74
C GLN A 355 23.39 -61.00 -50.57
N ARG A 356 22.41 -61.31 -49.70
CA ARG A 356 21.90 -62.68 -49.54
C ARG A 356 21.24 -63.21 -50.81
N THR A 357 20.52 -62.38 -51.55
CA THR A 357 19.94 -62.75 -52.84
C THR A 357 21.03 -63.08 -53.86
N LEU A 358 22.10 -62.28 -53.93
CA LEU A 358 23.25 -62.55 -54.80
C LEU A 358 23.98 -63.84 -54.40
N GLU A 359 24.21 -64.06 -53.10
CA GLU A 359 24.77 -65.31 -52.55
C GLU A 359 23.92 -66.53 -52.91
N GLY A 360 22.59 -66.40 -52.81
CA GLY A 360 21.65 -67.46 -53.18
C GLY A 360 21.63 -67.78 -54.67
N ILE A 361 21.62 -66.75 -55.53
CA ILE A 361 21.65 -66.91 -57.01
C ILE A 361 23.00 -67.47 -57.47
N GLY A 362 24.10 -66.98 -56.89
CA GLY A 362 25.46 -67.43 -57.23
C GLY A 362 25.87 -68.74 -56.56
N GLU A 363 25.01 -69.31 -55.70
CA GLU A 363 25.27 -70.53 -54.93
C GLU A 363 26.60 -70.49 -54.15
N TYR A 364 26.88 -69.36 -53.49
CA TYR A 364 28.07 -69.18 -52.64
C TYR A 364 27.74 -68.54 -51.30
N ASN A 365 28.58 -68.76 -50.30
CA ASN A 365 28.59 -68.05 -49.02
C ASN A 365 29.80 -67.10 -48.97
N THR A 366 29.62 -65.93 -48.35
CA THR A 366 30.72 -64.98 -48.11
C THR A 366 31.33 -65.16 -46.72
N TYR A 367 32.65 -65.15 -46.64
CA TYR A 367 33.44 -65.32 -45.43
C TYR A 367 34.33 -64.09 -45.18
N ASN A 368 34.60 -63.80 -43.91
CA ASN A 368 35.55 -62.77 -43.51
C ASN A 368 36.97 -63.28 -43.79
N GLY A 369 37.61 -62.75 -44.83
CA GLY A 369 38.97 -63.10 -45.20
C GLY A 369 40.03 -62.38 -44.38
N VAL A 370 41.27 -62.88 -44.47
CA VAL A 370 42.47 -62.28 -43.88
C VAL A 370 42.65 -60.84 -44.42
N GLY A 371 43.01 -59.91 -43.54
CA GLY A 371 43.23 -58.49 -43.89
C GLY A 371 41.97 -57.69 -44.21
N GLY A 372 40.78 -58.18 -43.87
CA GLY A 372 39.50 -57.48 -44.09
C GLY A 372 38.91 -57.69 -45.49
N THR A 373 39.46 -58.63 -46.27
CA THR A 373 38.92 -59.04 -47.58
C THR A 373 37.68 -59.92 -47.42
N ALA A 374 36.90 -60.09 -48.49
CA ALA A 374 35.77 -61.02 -48.52
C ALA A 374 36.13 -62.22 -49.40
N VAL A 375 35.94 -63.44 -48.88
CA VAL A 375 36.16 -64.69 -49.63
C VAL A 375 34.81 -65.32 -49.93
N GLN A 376 34.56 -65.62 -51.20
CA GLN A 376 33.36 -66.34 -51.63
C GLN A 376 33.70 -67.81 -51.82
N SER A 377 32.93 -68.71 -51.20
CA SER A 377 33.05 -70.16 -51.41
C SER A 377 31.70 -70.73 -51.77
N SER A 378 31.67 -71.64 -52.75
CA SER A 378 30.43 -72.32 -53.15
C SER A 378 29.78 -73.01 -51.95
N ILE A 379 28.43 -73.00 -51.91
CA ILE A 379 27.65 -73.75 -50.91
C ILE A 379 27.84 -75.27 -51.03
N HIS A 380 28.34 -75.75 -52.18
CA HIS A 380 28.64 -77.16 -52.43
C HIS A 380 30.09 -77.55 -52.06
N GLY A 381 30.93 -76.58 -51.69
CA GLY A 381 32.36 -76.79 -51.40
C GLY A 381 32.66 -77.32 -50.00
N GLY A 382 31.65 -77.32 -49.12
CA GLY A 382 31.68 -77.96 -47.81
C GLY A 382 31.64 -77.00 -46.62
N ALA A 383 31.42 -77.57 -45.43
CA ALA A 383 31.06 -76.81 -44.22
C ALA A 383 32.15 -75.88 -43.66
N ARG A 384 33.43 -76.10 -43.98
CA ARG A 384 34.58 -75.35 -43.46
C ARG A 384 35.38 -74.70 -44.59
N VAL A 385 35.80 -73.44 -44.41
CA VAL A 385 36.55 -72.67 -45.40
C VAL A 385 37.86 -72.18 -44.81
N PHE A 386 38.96 -72.41 -45.51
CA PHE A 386 40.29 -72.01 -45.08
C PHE A 386 40.94 -71.09 -46.10
N GLN A 387 41.73 -70.13 -45.62
CA GLN A 387 42.48 -69.20 -46.46
C GLN A 387 43.94 -69.12 -45.99
N ASP A 388 44.86 -69.07 -46.96
CA ASP A 388 46.29 -68.89 -46.71
C ASP A 388 46.57 -67.46 -46.21
N THR A 389 47.22 -67.33 -45.06
CA THR A 389 47.58 -66.03 -44.47
C THR A 389 48.65 -65.30 -45.27
N ASN A 390 49.47 -66.01 -46.05
CA ASN A 390 50.53 -65.43 -46.88
C ASN A 390 50.10 -65.20 -48.32
N ASN A 391 49.00 -65.83 -48.76
CA ASN A 391 48.42 -65.62 -50.10
C ASN A 391 46.88 -65.53 -50.01
N PRO A 392 46.32 -64.32 -49.82
CA PRO A 392 44.87 -64.12 -49.67
C PRO A 392 44.04 -64.60 -50.87
N ASN A 393 44.64 -64.81 -52.04
CA ASN A 393 43.93 -65.34 -53.21
C ASN A 393 43.76 -66.87 -53.19
N ASN A 394 44.36 -67.55 -52.21
CA ASN A 394 44.32 -68.99 -52.08
C ASN A 394 43.41 -69.41 -50.92
N ALA A 395 42.19 -69.81 -51.25
CA ALA A 395 41.20 -70.33 -50.31
C ALA A 395 40.59 -71.63 -50.84
N TYR A 396 40.23 -72.53 -49.93
CA TYR A 396 39.56 -73.78 -50.27
C TYR A 396 38.50 -74.14 -49.23
N SER A 397 37.55 -74.97 -49.62
CA SER A 397 36.46 -75.46 -48.77
C SER A 397 36.49 -76.98 -48.62
N THR A 398 35.98 -77.49 -47.50
CA THR A 398 35.95 -78.92 -47.19
C THR A 398 34.82 -79.29 -46.24
N ASP A 399 34.28 -80.50 -46.40
CA ASP A 399 33.30 -81.12 -45.49
C ASP A 399 33.91 -81.95 -44.36
N GLN A 400 35.24 -82.05 -44.30
CA GLN A 400 35.88 -82.87 -43.26
C GLN A 400 35.73 -82.20 -41.87
N PRO A 401 35.01 -82.83 -40.93
CA PRO A 401 34.71 -82.22 -39.62
C PRO A 401 35.96 -81.96 -38.79
N TYR A 402 37.04 -82.70 -39.04
CA TYR A 402 38.34 -82.58 -38.38
C TYR A 402 39.48 -82.23 -39.35
N ALA A 403 39.17 -81.55 -40.46
CA ALA A 403 40.20 -81.02 -41.36
C ALA A 403 41.25 -80.25 -40.56
N GLN A 404 42.51 -80.68 -40.64
CA GLN A 404 43.66 -79.97 -40.12
C GLN A 404 44.23 -79.14 -41.28
N PRO A 405 44.06 -77.81 -41.27
CA PRO A 405 44.57 -77.00 -42.36
C PRO A 405 46.11 -77.05 -42.39
N PRO A 406 46.72 -76.93 -43.58
CA PRO A 406 48.17 -76.76 -43.69
C PRO A 406 48.65 -75.56 -42.86
N GLY A 407 49.89 -75.61 -42.37
CA GLY A 407 50.48 -74.48 -41.63
C GLY A 407 50.42 -73.19 -42.44
N GLY A 408 49.91 -72.11 -41.84
CA GLY A 408 49.69 -70.83 -42.51
C GLY A 408 48.28 -70.62 -43.08
N TYR A 409 47.34 -71.53 -42.84
CA TYR A 409 45.92 -71.32 -43.15
C TYR A 409 45.11 -71.03 -41.90
N VAL A 410 44.14 -70.14 -42.03
CA VAL A 410 43.15 -69.86 -40.98
C VAL A 410 41.76 -70.24 -41.46
N GLU A 411 40.97 -70.82 -40.57
CA GLU A 411 39.56 -71.05 -40.84
C GLU A 411 38.83 -69.72 -40.84
N LEU A 412 38.05 -69.48 -41.89
CA LEU A 412 37.30 -68.24 -42.03
C LEU A 412 35.94 -68.36 -41.36
N GLU A 413 35.57 -67.31 -40.63
CA GLU A 413 34.21 -67.17 -40.13
C GLU A 413 33.29 -66.68 -41.24
N ARG A 414 32.15 -67.35 -41.42
CA ARG A 414 31.11 -66.90 -42.33
C ARG A 414 30.64 -65.51 -41.91
N ARG A 415 30.57 -64.59 -42.87
CA ARG A 415 30.05 -63.25 -42.65
C ARG A 415 28.54 -63.35 -42.46
N ARG A 416 28.05 -63.04 -41.25
CA ARG A 416 26.62 -63.20 -40.85
C ARG A 416 25.76 -61.99 -41.20
#